data_AF-A0A1C5P958-F1
#
_entry.id   AF-A0A1C5P958-F1
#
_cell.length_a   1.000
_cell.length_b   1.000
_cell.length_c   1.000
_cell.angle_alpha   90.00
_cell.angle_beta   90.00
_cell.angle_gamma   90.00
#
_symmetry.space_group_name_H-M   'P 1'
#
loop_
_entity.id
_entity.type
_entity.pdbx_description
1 polymer ?
#
loop_
_entity_poly.entity_id
_entity_poly.type
_entity_poly.pdbx_seq_one_letter_code
_entity_poly.pdbx_strand_id
1 'polypeptide(L)'
;MGPDLMPVRRMSPQLRQPANTRAMMVDVMVALVPALAMGVFMFGVRVLVLAAISVASCVLFEFLYRRMVGESDSVRDLSACVTGLLLAMSLPATASYWVPVLGGAFAIVVVKQFYGGLGKNFMNPALGGRMLLATFPMLMTNWSEAMDRLPLLGVDAVSAATPMSYLHQGVLPPQELSQLLLGQRGGCMGEVSAFMLLLGGGYLLLRQVISPRIPLAYLGTVALLTFLFPQGNDPVAWMLAQLCGGGLLLGAFFFATDPVTSPVTPRGQLMFGVGCGLLTVLLRYHSSYPEGVGWAILTMNCCVWLLDRAGMPRRFGEKNLAAVQSWLGRFRAHMSDIKFVKPQFSLFTKALQEGKMPGEAHLDQIRSQAVILSRLGVVVLAVGVMIFGVHRYTDLDTVRAQNREQRELLAQVMPQASFSSETPYRAAGALSILGGYSGENELLGYCVEVQSQGFGGPITMVVGVDLDGKVTGVAVTDHRENRDTGAKALTPAALSRYVGKAGTIRASGSNSVDAVSGATATSHAITAGVNRALAIVANLDTEGADIYYEDSEAG
;
A
#
# COMPACT_ATOMS: atom_id res chain seq x y z
N MET A 1 -28.26 -10.02 69.94
CA MET A 1 -27.16 -10.32 68.99
C MET A 1 -27.76 -10.58 67.63
N GLY A 2 -27.88 -9.56 66.79
CA GLY A 2 -28.17 -9.71 65.36
C GLY A 2 -26.89 -9.37 64.59
N PRO A 3 -26.53 -10.12 63.54
CA PRO A 3 -25.28 -9.89 62.82
C PRO A 3 -25.32 -8.53 62.09
N ASP A 4 -24.30 -7.72 62.32
CA ASP A 4 -24.05 -6.46 61.62
C ASP A 4 -24.02 -6.67 60.10
N LEU A 5 -25.09 -6.23 59.43
CA LEU A 5 -25.11 -6.06 57.99
C LEU A 5 -24.23 -4.86 57.65
N MET A 6 -22.96 -5.11 57.32
CA MET A 6 -22.08 -4.09 56.76
C MET A 6 -22.77 -3.45 55.53
N PRO A 7 -22.91 -2.12 55.49
CA PRO A 7 -23.51 -1.44 54.34
C PRO A 7 -22.67 -1.74 53.10
N VAL A 8 -23.32 -2.22 52.04
CA VAL A 8 -22.71 -2.47 50.73
C VAL A 8 -21.97 -1.21 50.32
N ARG A 9 -20.63 -1.26 50.35
CA ARG A 9 -19.75 -0.16 49.93
C ARG A 9 -20.04 0.09 48.45
N ARG A 10 -20.88 1.08 48.13
CA ARG A 10 -21.01 1.58 46.77
C ARG A 10 -19.65 2.18 46.40
N MET A 11 -18.90 1.50 45.54
CA MET A 11 -17.75 2.12 44.89
C MET A 11 -18.27 3.37 44.19
N SER A 12 -17.58 4.50 44.35
CA SER A 12 -17.92 5.72 43.66
C SER A 12 -18.04 5.43 42.17
N PRO A 13 -19.24 5.60 41.55
CA PRO A 13 -19.36 5.45 40.11
C PRO A 13 -18.50 6.57 39.51
N GLN A 14 -17.52 6.21 38.68
CA GLN A 14 -16.73 7.19 37.95
C GLN A 14 -17.68 7.96 37.03
N LEU A 15 -18.13 9.13 37.49
CA LEU A 15 -19.18 9.99 36.90
C LEU A 15 -18.84 10.56 35.51
N ARG A 16 -17.66 10.25 34.97
CA ARG A 16 -17.31 10.43 33.56
C ARG A 16 -16.66 9.13 33.10
N GLN A 17 -17.37 8.29 32.36
CA GLN A 17 -16.70 7.29 31.51
C GLN A 17 -16.22 8.01 30.25
N PRO A 18 -14.92 8.29 30.11
CA PRO A 18 -14.39 8.94 28.92
C PRO A 18 -14.20 7.86 27.85
N ALA A 19 -14.89 8.00 26.71
CA ALA A 19 -14.77 7.18 25.51
C ALA A 19 -15.07 5.67 25.67
N ASN A 20 -16.26 5.27 25.23
CA ASN A 20 -16.59 3.87 24.96
C ASN A 20 -15.73 3.37 23.78
N THR A 21 -15.26 2.11 23.78
CA THR A 21 -14.47 1.52 22.68
C THR A 21 -15.12 1.76 21.32
N ARG A 22 -16.45 1.63 21.26
CA ARG A 22 -17.26 1.92 20.09
C ARG A 22 -17.08 3.36 19.57
N ALA A 23 -16.99 4.35 20.47
CA ALA A 23 -16.79 5.74 20.09
C ALA A 23 -15.40 5.96 19.46
N MET A 24 -14.36 5.33 20.03
CA MET A 24 -13.02 5.34 19.47
C MET A 24 -12.99 4.73 18.07
N MET A 25 -13.63 3.58 17.87
CA MET A 25 -13.72 2.91 16.56
C MET A 25 -14.50 3.75 15.54
N VAL A 26 -15.56 4.45 15.97
CA VAL A 26 -16.29 5.41 15.11
C VAL A 26 -15.39 6.56 14.70
N ASP A 27 -14.61 7.13 15.61
CA ASP A 27 -13.69 8.23 15.27
C ASP A 27 -12.64 7.79 14.24
N VAL A 28 -12.13 6.55 14.34
CA VAL A 28 -11.23 5.96 13.32
C VAL A 28 -11.93 5.80 11.97
N MET A 29 -13.15 5.27 11.93
CA MET A 29 -13.91 5.17 10.68
C MET A 29 -14.16 6.53 10.06
N VAL A 30 -14.56 7.52 10.86
CA VAL A 30 -14.78 8.91 10.43
C VAL A 30 -13.49 9.51 9.87
N ALA A 31 -12.35 9.25 10.50
CA ALA A 31 -11.04 9.70 10.03
C ALA A 31 -10.61 9.06 8.70
N LEU A 32 -11.11 7.86 8.37
CA LEU A 32 -10.84 7.16 7.11
C LEU A 32 -11.78 7.59 5.96
N VAL A 33 -12.94 8.19 6.26
CA VAL A 33 -13.91 8.63 5.24
C VAL A 33 -13.28 9.55 4.17
N PRO A 34 -12.46 10.57 4.51
CA PRO A 34 -11.81 11.42 3.51
C PRO A 34 -10.95 10.63 2.52
N ALA A 35 -10.15 9.69 3.02
CA ALA A 35 -9.29 8.85 2.19
C ALA A 35 -10.13 7.88 1.33
N LEU A 36 -11.16 7.26 1.90
CA LEU A 36 -12.07 6.37 1.16
C LEU A 36 -12.78 7.14 0.04
N ALA A 37 -13.33 8.32 0.34
CA ALA A 37 -14.04 9.15 -0.64
C ALA A 37 -13.11 9.59 -1.79
N MET A 38 -11.84 9.87 -1.49
CA MET A 38 -10.86 10.15 -2.52
C MET A 38 -10.52 8.91 -3.36
N GLY A 39 -10.41 7.72 -2.75
CA GLY A 39 -10.27 6.47 -3.49
C GLY A 39 -11.44 6.21 -4.44
N VAL A 40 -12.67 6.51 -4.02
CA VAL A 40 -13.87 6.42 -4.87
C VAL A 40 -13.84 7.44 -6.00
N PHE A 41 -13.36 8.65 -5.73
CA PHE A 41 -13.20 9.67 -6.76
C PHE A 41 -12.16 9.26 -7.81
N MET A 42 -11.07 8.62 -7.41
CA MET A 42 -9.98 8.23 -8.30
C MET A 42 -10.25 6.95 -9.09
N PHE A 43 -10.89 5.95 -8.48
CA PHE A 43 -11.05 4.61 -9.07
C PHE A 43 -12.52 4.21 -9.32
N GLY A 44 -13.47 5.04 -8.89
CA GLY A 44 -14.91 4.82 -9.09
C GLY A 44 -15.60 4.02 -7.98
N VAL A 45 -16.85 3.63 -8.26
CA VAL A 45 -17.77 3.00 -7.29
C VAL A 45 -17.29 1.63 -6.82
N ARG A 46 -16.45 0.94 -7.61
CA ARG A 46 -15.88 -0.37 -7.27
C ARG A 46 -15.17 -0.36 -5.91
N VAL A 47 -14.50 0.74 -5.54
CA VAL A 47 -13.85 0.90 -4.23
C VAL A 47 -14.83 0.77 -3.07
N LEU A 48 -16.03 1.37 -3.19
CA LEU A 48 -17.06 1.25 -2.15
C LEU A 48 -17.56 -0.18 -2.03
N VAL A 49 -17.72 -0.88 -3.16
CA VAL A 49 -18.16 -2.28 -3.17
C VAL A 49 -17.10 -3.17 -2.52
N LEU A 50 -15.82 -2.98 -2.87
CA LEU A 50 -14.69 -3.69 -2.24
C LEU A 50 -14.63 -3.45 -0.73
N ALA A 51 -14.76 -2.19 -0.29
CA ALA A 51 -14.78 -1.84 1.13
C ALA A 51 -15.99 -2.45 1.85
N ALA A 52 -17.18 -2.41 1.23
CA ALA A 52 -18.40 -2.99 1.78
C ALA A 52 -18.30 -4.51 1.92
N ILE A 53 -17.77 -5.21 0.91
CA ILE A 53 -17.56 -6.66 0.95
C ILE A 53 -16.54 -7.02 2.03
N SER A 54 -15.44 -6.27 2.13
CA SER A 54 -14.43 -6.48 3.18
C SER A 54 -15.04 -6.32 4.58
N VAL A 55 -15.75 -5.21 4.83
CA VAL A 55 -16.42 -4.95 6.12
C VAL A 55 -17.47 -6.02 6.43
N ALA A 56 -18.32 -6.36 5.46
CA ALA A 56 -19.34 -7.39 5.62
C ALA A 56 -18.71 -8.75 5.94
N SER A 57 -17.62 -9.11 5.25
CA SER A 57 -16.90 -10.37 5.49
C SER A 57 -16.31 -10.42 6.90
N CYS A 58 -15.62 -9.35 7.35
CA CYS A 58 -15.05 -9.28 8.70
C CYS A 58 -16.13 -9.38 9.79
N VAL A 59 -17.25 -8.68 9.62
CA VAL A 59 -18.39 -8.74 10.55
C VAL A 59 -19.00 -10.14 10.55
N LEU A 60 -19.16 -10.76 9.38
CA LEU A 60 -19.70 -12.10 9.24
C LEU A 60 -18.83 -13.14 9.93
N PHE A 61 -17.50 -13.12 9.71
CA PHE A 61 -16.58 -14.07 10.35
C PHE A 61 -16.51 -13.87 11.86
N GLU A 62 -16.59 -12.62 12.34
CA GLU A 62 -16.63 -12.33 13.77
C GLU A 62 -17.90 -12.88 14.42
N PHE A 63 -19.04 -12.62 13.79
CA PHE A 63 -20.33 -13.13 14.22
C PHE A 63 -20.37 -14.66 14.22
N LEU A 64 -19.94 -15.29 13.12
CA LEU A 64 -19.95 -16.75 12.96
C LEU A 64 -19.03 -17.42 13.99
N TYR A 65 -17.81 -16.93 14.17
CA TYR A 65 -16.88 -17.47 15.15
C TYR A 65 -17.46 -17.40 16.57
N ARG A 66 -17.99 -16.25 16.97
CA ARG A 66 -18.56 -16.07 18.31
C ARG A 66 -19.80 -16.92 18.54
N ARG A 67 -20.64 -17.06 17.51
CA ARG A 67 -21.81 -17.95 17.54
C ARG A 67 -21.41 -19.42 17.71
N MET A 68 -20.31 -19.84 17.07
CA MET A 68 -19.79 -21.21 17.19
C MET A 68 -19.16 -21.49 18.57
N VAL A 69 -18.48 -20.50 19.17
CA VAL A 69 -17.87 -20.62 20.50
C VAL A 69 -18.89 -20.37 21.63
N GLY A 70 -20.09 -19.90 21.31
CA GLY A 70 -21.14 -19.59 22.30
C GLY A 70 -20.90 -18.30 23.08
N GLU A 71 -20.05 -17.41 22.57
CA GLU A 71 -19.79 -16.09 23.16
C GLU A 71 -20.83 -15.05 22.71
N SER A 72 -20.94 -13.94 23.44
CA SER A 72 -21.84 -12.84 23.08
C SER A 72 -21.34 -12.07 21.86
N ASP A 73 -22.30 -11.57 21.06
CA ASP A 73 -22.01 -10.82 19.84
C ASP A 73 -21.22 -9.52 20.14
N SER A 74 -19.98 -9.43 19.65
CA SER A 74 -19.15 -8.21 19.72
C SER A 74 -19.41 -7.23 18.59
N VAL A 75 -20.26 -7.54 17.61
CA VAL A 75 -20.50 -6.71 16.42
C VAL A 75 -20.80 -5.24 16.76
N ARG A 76 -21.34 -4.98 17.95
CA ARG A 76 -21.63 -3.63 18.48
C ARG A 76 -20.40 -2.79 18.80
N ASP A 77 -19.21 -3.38 18.93
CA ASP A 77 -17.95 -2.68 19.22
C ASP A 77 -17.33 -1.99 18.00
N LEU A 78 -17.81 -2.32 16.79
CA LEU A 78 -17.37 -1.80 15.49
C LEU A 78 -15.90 -2.09 15.13
N SER A 79 -15.22 -2.92 15.92
CA SER A 79 -13.81 -3.24 15.69
C SER A 79 -13.60 -4.15 14.47
N ALA A 80 -14.55 -5.04 14.18
CA ALA A 80 -14.57 -5.80 12.93
C ALA A 80 -14.74 -4.90 11.70
N CYS A 81 -15.57 -3.85 11.82
CA CYS A 81 -15.79 -2.88 10.75
C CYS A 81 -14.52 -2.08 10.45
N VAL A 82 -13.84 -1.58 11.50
CA VAL A 82 -12.55 -0.88 11.34
C VAL A 82 -11.51 -1.81 10.71
N THR A 83 -11.45 -3.07 11.14
CA THR A 83 -10.53 -4.08 10.58
C THR A 83 -10.80 -4.30 9.09
N GLY A 84 -12.06 -4.51 8.69
CA GLY A 84 -12.43 -4.70 7.29
C GLY A 84 -12.20 -3.45 6.43
N LEU A 85 -12.46 -2.26 6.98
CA LEU A 85 -12.21 -1.00 6.28
C LEU A 85 -10.71 -0.76 6.07
N LEU A 86 -9.89 -0.93 7.10
CA LEU A 86 -8.43 -0.79 6.99
C LEU A 86 -7.82 -1.84 6.06
N LEU A 87 -8.31 -3.09 6.12
CA LEU A 87 -7.92 -4.12 5.18
C LEU A 87 -8.22 -3.68 3.75
N ALA A 88 -9.45 -3.27 3.44
CA ALA A 88 -9.84 -2.83 2.10
C ALA A 88 -9.00 -1.64 1.60
N MET A 89 -8.73 -0.67 2.47
CA MET A 89 -7.91 0.50 2.15
C MET A 89 -6.45 0.14 1.86
N SER A 90 -5.97 -1.03 2.32
CA SER A 90 -4.64 -1.54 2.01
C SER A 90 -4.58 -2.43 0.76
N LEU A 91 -5.69 -2.66 0.05
CA LEU A 91 -5.75 -3.46 -1.17
C LEU A 91 -5.71 -2.59 -2.44
N PRO A 92 -5.28 -3.16 -3.58
CA PRO A 92 -5.45 -2.55 -4.90
C PRO A 92 -6.94 -2.46 -5.29
N ALA A 93 -7.33 -1.41 -6.04
CA ALA A 93 -8.71 -1.22 -6.54
C ALA A 93 -9.19 -2.30 -7.51
N THR A 94 -8.23 -2.94 -8.18
CA THR A 94 -8.39 -4.04 -9.14
C THR A 94 -8.63 -5.39 -8.47
N ALA A 95 -8.45 -5.49 -7.14
CA ALA A 95 -8.56 -6.77 -6.44
C ALA A 95 -9.92 -7.43 -6.69
N SER A 96 -9.90 -8.75 -6.88
CA SER A 96 -11.11 -9.54 -7.01
C SER A 96 -11.87 -9.58 -5.68
N TYR A 97 -13.20 -9.64 -5.72
CA TYR A 97 -14.02 -9.52 -4.51
C TYR A 97 -13.85 -10.66 -3.49
N TRP A 98 -13.32 -11.81 -3.88
CA TRP A 98 -13.01 -12.91 -2.96
C TRP A 98 -11.72 -12.66 -2.14
N VAL A 99 -10.81 -11.81 -2.63
CA VAL A 99 -9.54 -11.47 -1.97
C VAL A 99 -9.75 -10.84 -0.60
N PRO A 100 -10.54 -9.75 -0.43
CA PRO A 100 -10.80 -9.19 0.89
C PRO A 100 -11.56 -10.17 1.81
N VAL A 101 -12.36 -11.10 1.27
CA VAL A 101 -13.07 -12.11 2.07
C VAL A 101 -12.06 -13.08 2.68
N LEU A 102 -11.09 -13.57 1.90
CA LEU A 102 -10.02 -14.45 2.40
C LEU A 102 -9.15 -13.73 3.44
N GLY A 103 -8.73 -12.48 3.16
CA GLY A 103 -7.95 -11.68 4.09
C GLY A 103 -8.72 -11.36 5.38
N GLY A 104 -10.02 -11.07 5.27
CA GLY A 104 -10.92 -10.80 6.38
C GLY A 104 -11.13 -12.03 7.27
N ALA A 105 -11.25 -13.22 6.68
CA ALA A 105 -11.33 -14.49 7.41
C ALA A 105 -10.09 -14.69 8.28
N PHE A 106 -8.90 -14.51 7.70
CA PHE A 106 -7.64 -14.66 8.43
C PHE A 106 -7.46 -13.58 9.51
N ALA A 107 -7.71 -12.32 9.18
CA ALA A 107 -7.63 -11.20 10.11
C ALA A 107 -8.52 -11.42 11.34
N ILE A 108 -9.77 -11.81 11.13
CA ILE A 108 -10.72 -11.97 12.22
C ILE A 108 -10.49 -13.30 12.95
N VAL A 109 -10.52 -14.43 12.26
CA VAL A 109 -10.51 -15.74 12.93
C VAL A 109 -9.14 -16.00 13.57
N VAL A 110 -8.06 -15.89 12.79
CA VAL A 110 -6.71 -16.30 13.23
C VAL A 110 -6.06 -15.24 14.10
N VAL A 111 -6.05 -13.98 13.65
CA VAL A 111 -5.28 -12.93 14.35
C VAL A 111 -6.04 -12.37 15.56
N LYS A 112 -7.37 -12.21 15.44
CA LYS A 112 -8.18 -11.60 16.51
C LYS A 112 -8.86 -12.63 17.42
N GLN A 113 -9.60 -13.59 16.87
CA GLN A 113 -10.49 -14.41 17.68
C GLN A 113 -9.81 -15.61 18.35
N PHE A 114 -8.80 -16.24 17.74
CA PHE A 114 -8.03 -17.31 18.41
C PHE A 114 -7.34 -16.85 19.70
N TYR A 115 -7.04 -15.56 19.81
CA TYR A 115 -6.45 -14.95 21.01
C TYR A 115 -7.49 -14.43 22.01
N GLY A 116 -8.79 -14.63 21.73
CA GLY A 116 -9.90 -14.27 22.62
C GLY A 116 -10.50 -12.89 22.37
N GLY A 117 -10.37 -12.36 21.16
CA GLY A 117 -11.09 -11.17 20.68
C GLY A 117 -10.35 -9.84 20.89
N LEU A 118 -11.12 -8.75 20.93
CA LEU A 118 -10.58 -7.40 21.05
C LEU A 118 -9.76 -7.23 22.34
N GLY A 119 -8.56 -6.65 22.22
CA GLY A 119 -7.69 -6.36 23.36
C GLY A 119 -6.69 -7.47 23.68
N LYS A 120 -6.74 -8.59 22.97
CA LYS A 120 -5.82 -9.74 23.15
C LYS A 120 -5.06 -10.11 21.88
N ASN A 121 -5.34 -9.46 20.75
CA ASN A 121 -4.63 -9.66 19.50
C ASN A 121 -3.18 -9.18 19.64
N PHE A 122 -2.23 -10.07 19.33
CA PHE A 122 -0.80 -9.81 19.47
C PHE A 122 -0.20 -8.96 18.34
N MET A 123 -0.93 -8.86 17.22
CA MET A 123 -0.57 -8.02 16.07
C MET A 123 -1.82 -7.40 15.44
N ASN A 124 -1.63 -6.39 14.58
CA ASN A 124 -2.75 -5.70 13.94
C ASN A 124 -3.50 -6.66 12.99
N PRO A 125 -4.81 -6.95 13.22
CA PRO A 125 -5.56 -7.93 12.45
C PRO A 125 -5.65 -7.61 10.96
N ALA A 126 -5.87 -6.34 10.61
CA ALA A 126 -6.00 -5.91 9.22
C ALA A 126 -4.68 -6.08 8.45
N LEU A 127 -3.54 -5.73 9.07
CA LEU A 127 -2.22 -5.98 8.48
C LEU A 127 -1.92 -7.47 8.37
N GLY A 128 -2.30 -8.27 9.37
CA GLY A 128 -2.16 -9.73 9.31
C GLY A 128 -2.91 -10.33 8.12
N GLY A 129 -4.16 -9.90 7.89
CA GLY A 129 -4.93 -10.24 6.69
C GLY A 129 -4.23 -9.79 5.40
N ARG A 130 -3.76 -8.55 5.35
CA ARG A 130 -3.04 -7.99 4.20
C ARG A 130 -1.75 -8.73 3.86
N MET A 131 -1.03 -9.25 4.86
CA MET A 131 0.19 -10.04 4.65
C MET A 131 -0.11 -11.47 4.19
N LEU A 132 -1.21 -12.08 4.65
CA LEU A 132 -1.67 -13.33 4.03
C LEU A 132 -1.93 -13.10 2.54
N LEU A 133 -2.61 -12.01 2.18
CA LEU A 133 -2.90 -11.72 0.77
C LEU A 133 -1.65 -11.42 -0.05
N ALA A 134 -0.56 -10.94 0.60
CA ALA A 134 0.72 -10.72 -0.07
C ALA A 134 1.38 -12.01 -0.57
N THR A 135 0.94 -13.21 -0.13
CA THR A 135 1.40 -14.48 -0.73
C THR A 135 0.90 -14.68 -2.16
N PHE A 136 -0.09 -13.90 -2.59
CA PHE A 136 -0.58 -13.84 -3.97
C PHE A 136 -0.12 -12.52 -4.63
N PRO A 137 1.17 -12.39 -4.98
CA PRO A 137 1.75 -11.11 -5.42
C PRO A 137 1.00 -10.55 -6.64
N MET A 138 0.68 -11.38 -7.63
CA MET A 138 -0.05 -10.99 -8.84
C MET A 138 -1.37 -10.22 -8.57
N LEU A 139 -2.11 -10.62 -7.53
CA LEU A 139 -3.36 -9.94 -7.14
C LEU A 139 -3.12 -8.66 -6.32
N MET A 140 -1.94 -8.55 -5.73
CA MET A 140 -1.55 -7.48 -4.80
C MET A 140 -0.60 -6.45 -5.42
N THR A 141 -0.11 -6.68 -6.64
CA THR A 141 0.79 -5.79 -7.38
C THR A 141 0.21 -5.28 -8.70
N ASN A 142 -1.07 -5.60 -9.00
CA ASN A 142 -1.77 -5.04 -10.14
C ASN A 142 -2.46 -3.73 -9.71
N TRP A 143 -1.91 -2.58 -10.11
CA TRP A 143 -2.39 -1.27 -9.68
C TRP A 143 -3.09 -0.54 -10.82
N SER A 144 -4.32 -0.07 -10.62
CA SER A 144 -4.96 0.79 -11.62
C SER A 144 -4.32 2.19 -11.66
N GLU A 145 -4.24 2.76 -12.86
CA GLU A 145 -3.94 4.18 -13.04
C GLU A 145 -4.93 5.07 -12.27
N ALA A 146 -4.42 6.21 -11.77
CA ALA A 146 -5.28 7.19 -11.13
C ALA A 146 -6.26 7.80 -12.14
N MET A 147 -7.53 7.98 -11.75
CA MET A 147 -8.63 8.47 -12.60
C MET A 147 -9.20 7.47 -13.61
N ASP A 148 -8.70 6.22 -13.63
CA ASP A 148 -9.34 5.17 -14.41
C ASP A 148 -10.60 4.66 -13.70
N ARG A 149 -11.75 4.73 -14.36
CA ARG A 149 -13.02 4.28 -13.77
C ARG A 149 -13.15 2.78 -13.98
N LEU A 150 -12.86 2.00 -12.95
CA LEU A 150 -12.96 0.55 -13.05
C LEU A 150 -14.43 0.11 -13.21
N PRO A 151 -14.73 -0.83 -14.13
CA PRO A 151 -16.03 -1.46 -14.21
C PRO A 151 -16.32 -2.29 -12.95
N LEU A 152 -17.60 -2.40 -12.59
CA LEU A 152 -18.05 -3.19 -11.43
C LEU A 152 -17.84 -4.70 -11.63
N LEU A 153 -17.98 -5.16 -12.87
CA LEU A 153 -17.81 -6.54 -13.30
C LEU A 153 -16.83 -6.53 -14.48
N GLY A 154 -15.54 -6.73 -14.20
CA GLY A 154 -14.47 -6.71 -15.19
C GLY A 154 -13.10 -6.41 -14.57
N VAL A 155 -12.04 -6.92 -15.18
CA VAL A 155 -10.64 -6.72 -14.78
C VAL A 155 -9.89 -6.00 -15.91
N ASP A 156 -10.55 -5.04 -16.54
CA ASP A 156 -9.88 -4.19 -17.53
C ASP A 156 -9.34 -2.96 -16.80
N ALA A 157 -8.13 -3.09 -16.28
CA ALA A 157 -7.42 -2.02 -15.61
C ALA A 157 -5.98 -2.01 -16.10
N VAL A 158 -5.55 -0.87 -16.63
CA VAL A 158 -4.17 -0.68 -17.05
C VAL A 158 -3.30 -0.60 -15.81
N SER A 159 -2.28 -1.46 -15.75
CA SER A 159 -1.39 -1.53 -14.61
C SER A 159 -0.42 -0.34 -14.63
N ALA A 160 -0.42 0.42 -13.56
CA ALA A 160 0.38 1.63 -13.38
C ALA A 160 1.59 1.36 -12.49
N ALA A 161 2.73 1.92 -12.87
CA ALA A 161 3.91 1.99 -12.02
C ALA A 161 3.59 2.79 -10.74
N THR A 162 3.94 2.26 -9.58
CA THR A 162 3.76 2.98 -8.31
C THR A 162 4.96 3.90 -8.07
N PRO A 163 4.81 5.08 -7.45
CA PRO A 163 5.97 5.91 -7.12
C PRO A 163 7.01 5.19 -6.26
N MET A 164 6.57 4.15 -5.54
CA MET A 164 7.43 3.35 -4.68
C MET A 164 8.30 2.36 -5.47
N SER A 165 7.92 1.98 -6.70
CA SER A 165 8.81 1.19 -7.55
C SER A 165 9.98 2.00 -8.08
N TYR A 166 9.75 3.24 -8.55
CA TYR A 166 10.82 4.17 -8.95
C TYR A 166 11.82 4.41 -7.82
N LEU A 167 11.31 4.72 -6.61
CA LEU A 167 12.14 4.90 -5.43
C LEU A 167 12.88 3.62 -5.03
N HIS A 168 12.32 2.44 -5.29
CA HIS A 168 13.02 1.17 -5.06
C HIS A 168 14.11 0.88 -6.12
N GLN A 169 13.99 1.48 -7.30
CA GLN A 169 15.02 1.45 -8.35
C GLN A 169 16.12 2.49 -8.12
N GLY A 170 16.00 3.35 -7.10
CA GLY A 170 16.97 4.41 -6.84
C GLY A 170 16.74 5.68 -7.66
N VAL A 171 15.59 5.80 -8.33
CA VAL A 171 15.27 6.93 -9.21
C VAL A 171 14.10 7.72 -8.62
N LEU A 172 14.11 9.04 -8.77
CA LEU A 172 12.97 9.86 -8.39
C LEU A 172 11.78 9.56 -9.30
N PRO A 173 10.55 9.43 -8.76
CA PRO A 173 9.37 9.24 -9.56
C PRO A 173 9.17 10.43 -10.51
N PRO A 174 8.66 10.20 -11.74
CA PRO A 174 8.41 11.28 -12.70
C PRO A 174 7.24 12.20 -12.28
N GLN A 175 6.42 11.76 -11.31
CA GLN A 175 5.32 12.56 -10.80
C GLN A 175 5.80 13.65 -9.84
N GLU A 176 5.25 14.85 -10.01
CA GLU A 176 5.49 15.99 -9.12
C GLU A 176 5.01 15.70 -7.68
N LEU A 177 5.62 16.34 -6.68
CA LEU A 177 5.22 16.16 -5.28
C LEU A 177 3.75 16.55 -5.04
N SER A 178 3.24 17.53 -5.79
CA SER A 178 1.82 17.92 -5.75
C SER A 178 0.90 16.78 -6.21
N GLN A 179 1.31 16.02 -7.23
CA GLN A 179 0.59 14.86 -7.72
C GLN A 179 0.63 13.71 -6.71
N LEU A 180 1.75 13.52 -6.01
CA LEU A 180 1.87 12.55 -4.91
C LEU A 180 0.99 12.93 -3.70
N LEU A 181 0.92 14.21 -3.35
CA LEU A 181 0.11 14.72 -2.23
C LEU A 181 -1.39 14.60 -2.49
N LEU A 182 -1.81 14.99 -3.70
CA LEU A 182 -3.21 14.95 -4.12
C LEU A 182 -3.66 13.53 -4.48
N GLY A 183 -2.73 12.69 -4.90
CA GLY A 183 -2.93 11.26 -5.06
C GLY A 183 -3.10 10.74 -6.47
N GLN A 184 -2.63 11.49 -7.45
CA GLN A 184 -2.69 11.12 -8.87
C GLN A 184 -1.60 10.09 -9.20
N ARG A 185 -1.65 8.92 -8.54
CA ARG A 185 -0.66 7.84 -8.67
C ARG A 185 -1.31 6.47 -8.50
N GLY A 186 -0.72 5.44 -9.09
CA GLY A 186 -1.07 4.05 -8.80
C GLY A 186 -0.66 3.62 -7.40
N GLY A 187 -1.44 2.76 -6.75
CA GLY A 187 -1.17 2.23 -5.42
C GLY A 187 -2.40 1.65 -4.72
N CYS A 188 -2.28 1.34 -3.43
CA CYS A 188 -3.42 0.90 -2.62
C CYS A 188 -4.49 1.98 -2.55
N MET A 189 -5.77 1.58 -2.53
CA MET A 189 -6.90 2.52 -2.55
C MET A 189 -6.87 3.56 -1.41
N GLY A 190 -6.30 3.21 -0.27
CA GLY A 190 -6.18 4.10 0.88
C GLY A 190 -4.96 5.01 0.89
N GLU A 191 -3.98 4.77 0.01
CA GLU A 191 -2.72 5.52 -0.07
C GLU A 191 -2.73 6.60 -1.12
N VAL A 192 -3.80 6.62 -1.93
CA VAL A 192 -4.02 7.51 -3.06
C VAL A 192 -3.68 8.93 -2.63
N SER A 193 -4.42 9.52 -1.70
CA SER A 193 -4.15 10.89 -1.24
C SER A 193 -3.49 10.95 0.13
N ALA A 194 -2.19 11.27 0.14
CA ALA A 194 -1.43 11.59 1.35
C ALA A 194 -2.08 12.75 2.12
N PHE A 195 -2.60 13.76 1.42
CA PHE A 195 -3.28 14.90 2.04
C PHE A 195 -4.53 14.48 2.84
N MET A 196 -5.38 13.62 2.27
CA MET A 196 -6.58 13.14 2.97
C MET A 196 -6.25 12.27 4.19
N LEU A 197 -5.17 11.48 4.13
CA LEU A 197 -4.67 10.73 5.27
C LEU A 197 -4.12 11.64 6.38
N LEU A 198 -3.40 12.71 6.03
CA LEU A 198 -2.93 13.71 6.99
C LEU A 198 -4.08 14.44 7.66
N LEU A 199 -5.16 14.74 6.94
CA LEU A 199 -6.37 15.33 7.51
C LEU A 199 -7.04 14.37 8.50
N GLY A 200 -7.21 13.10 8.12
CA GLY A 200 -7.77 12.07 9.00
C GLY A 200 -6.91 11.83 10.24
N GLY A 201 -5.58 11.74 10.07
CA GLY A 201 -4.62 11.63 11.17
C GLY A 201 -4.64 12.85 12.08
N GLY A 202 -4.72 14.05 11.51
CA GLY A 202 -4.88 15.31 12.24
C GLY A 202 -6.17 15.33 13.07
N TYR A 203 -7.29 14.87 12.52
CA TYR A 203 -8.55 14.72 13.26
C TYR A 203 -8.39 13.80 14.48
N LEU A 204 -7.74 12.65 14.32
CA LEU A 204 -7.51 11.71 15.42
C LEU A 204 -6.58 12.28 16.51
N LEU A 205 -5.58 13.08 16.12
CA LEU A 205 -4.70 13.78 17.05
C LEU A 205 -5.43 14.88 17.82
N LEU A 206 -6.26 15.68 17.14
CA LEU A 206 -7.06 16.74 17.76
C LEU A 206 -8.09 16.19 18.74
N ARG A 207 -8.71 15.05 18.40
CA ARG A 207 -9.63 14.32 19.29
C ARG A 207 -8.91 13.57 20.42
N GLN A 208 -7.58 13.57 20.44
CA GLN A 208 -6.75 12.81 21.38
C GLN A 208 -7.10 11.31 21.43
N VAL A 209 -7.54 10.75 20.29
CA VAL A 209 -7.78 9.32 20.13
C VAL A 209 -6.46 8.58 20.00
N ILE A 210 -5.51 9.16 19.25
CA ILE A 210 -4.15 8.63 19.08
C ILE A 210 -3.14 9.57 19.72
N SER A 211 -2.04 9.00 20.24
CA SER A 211 -0.93 9.81 20.75
C SER A 211 -0.01 10.26 19.61
N PRO A 212 0.51 11.49 19.62
CA PRO A 212 1.42 11.98 18.58
C PRO A 212 2.80 11.29 18.61
N ARG A 213 3.12 10.57 19.69
CA ARG A 213 4.47 10.02 19.91
C ARG A 213 4.83 8.96 18.87
N ILE A 214 3.90 8.04 18.57
CA ILE A 214 4.15 6.97 17.60
C ILE A 214 4.26 7.53 16.17
N PRO A 215 3.28 8.30 15.64
CA PRO A 215 3.37 8.80 14.27
C PRO A 215 4.55 9.73 14.04
N LEU A 216 4.85 10.64 14.99
CA LEU A 216 5.98 11.57 14.84
C LEU A 216 7.33 10.85 14.89
N ALA A 217 7.49 9.86 15.78
CA ALA A 217 8.71 9.06 15.83
C ALA A 217 8.90 8.22 14.57
N TYR A 218 7.81 7.64 14.06
CA TYR A 218 7.82 6.82 12.85
C TYR A 218 8.16 7.68 11.61
N LEU A 219 7.40 8.75 11.36
CA LEU A 219 7.65 9.62 10.21
C LEU A 219 8.99 10.35 10.33
N GLY A 220 9.37 10.79 11.54
CA GLY A 220 10.64 11.48 11.78
C GLY A 220 11.86 10.60 11.53
N THR A 221 11.78 9.30 11.84
CA THR A 221 12.89 8.38 11.56
C THR A 221 13.01 8.03 10.08
N VAL A 222 11.88 7.82 9.38
CA VAL A 222 11.91 7.66 7.92
C VAL A 222 12.46 8.91 7.25
N ALA A 223 11.99 10.10 7.66
CA ALA A 223 12.46 11.37 7.13
C ALA A 223 13.98 11.55 7.31
N LEU A 224 14.47 11.28 8.53
CA LEU A 224 15.90 11.42 8.84
C LEU A 224 16.76 10.45 8.02
N LEU A 225 16.39 9.18 7.95
CA LEU A 225 17.18 8.17 7.26
C LEU A 225 17.16 8.35 5.74
N THR A 226 16.01 8.69 5.16
CA THR A 226 15.90 8.92 3.71
C THR A 226 16.60 10.21 3.30
N PHE A 227 16.62 11.23 4.15
CA PHE A 227 17.41 12.44 3.94
C PHE A 227 18.92 12.16 3.99
N LEU A 228 19.39 11.34 4.93
CA LEU A 228 20.81 10.99 5.07
C LEU A 228 21.31 10.06 3.96
N PHE A 229 20.44 9.23 3.39
CA PHE A 229 20.78 8.23 2.38
C PHE A 229 19.87 8.35 1.12
N PRO A 230 20.08 9.38 0.27
CA PRO A 230 19.19 9.68 -0.86
C PRO A 230 19.50 8.91 -2.16
N GLN A 231 20.37 7.90 -2.12
CA GLN A 231 20.75 7.06 -3.28
C GLN A 231 21.23 7.84 -4.51
N GLY A 232 21.87 8.99 -4.31
CA GLY A 232 22.41 9.83 -5.40
C GLY A 232 21.44 10.89 -5.93
N ASN A 233 20.24 11.01 -5.37
CA ASN A 233 19.25 12.03 -5.73
C ASN A 233 19.29 13.25 -4.79
N ASP A 234 18.48 14.28 -5.10
CA ASP A 234 18.26 15.41 -4.19
C ASP A 234 17.70 14.93 -2.84
N PRO A 235 18.36 15.21 -1.70
CA PRO A 235 17.94 14.70 -0.40
C PRO A 235 16.53 15.08 0.02
N VAL A 236 16.10 16.30 -0.32
CA VAL A 236 14.80 16.83 0.08
C VAL A 236 13.69 16.21 -0.76
N ALA A 237 13.84 16.19 -2.08
CA ALA A 237 12.89 15.54 -2.98
C ALA A 237 12.74 14.05 -2.66
N TRP A 238 13.85 13.35 -2.42
CA TRP A 238 13.86 11.93 -2.07
C TRP A 238 13.11 11.65 -0.76
N MET A 239 13.42 12.42 0.29
CA MET A 239 12.75 12.30 1.58
C MET A 239 11.24 12.53 1.47
N LEU A 240 10.82 13.59 0.75
CA LEU A 240 9.40 13.91 0.60
C LEU A 240 8.65 12.86 -0.22
N ALA A 241 9.27 12.34 -1.28
CA ALA A 241 8.72 11.25 -2.08
C ALA A 241 8.55 9.96 -1.26
N GLN A 242 9.53 9.63 -0.41
CA GLN A 242 9.45 8.49 0.52
C GLN A 242 8.36 8.67 1.58
N LEU A 243 8.17 9.89 2.11
CA LEU A 243 7.16 10.16 3.13
C LEU A 243 5.72 10.14 2.58
N CYS A 244 5.53 10.71 1.39
CA CYS A 244 4.22 10.75 0.73
C CYS A 244 3.91 9.44 -0.03
N GLY A 245 4.95 8.64 -0.27
CA GLY A 245 4.88 7.37 -0.97
C GLY A 245 4.66 6.18 -0.07
N GLY A 246 4.13 5.14 -0.69
CA GLY A 246 4.17 3.79 -0.22
C GLY A 246 3.54 3.52 1.17
N GLY A 247 2.23 3.66 1.35
CA GLY A 247 1.57 3.15 2.57
C GLY A 247 1.91 3.84 3.89
N LEU A 248 2.93 4.70 3.94
CA LEU A 248 3.55 5.12 5.20
C LEU A 248 2.63 5.96 6.06
N LEU A 249 1.91 6.90 5.47
CA LEU A 249 0.97 7.76 6.21
C LEU A 249 -0.23 6.96 6.74
N LEU A 250 -0.74 6.02 5.93
CA LEU A 250 -1.79 5.11 6.37
C LEU A 250 -1.27 4.21 7.51
N GLY A 251 -0.06 3.66 7.35
CA GLY A 251 0.71 2.94 8.34
C GLY A 251 0.85 3.69 9.67
N ALA A 252 1.37 4.91 9.61
CA ALA A 252 1.74 5.69 10.77
C ALA A 252 0.53 6.18 11.57
N PHE A 253 -0.54 6.64 10.91
CA PHE A 253 -1.69 7.23 11.60
C PHE A 253 -2.80 6.23 11.96
N PHE A 254 -2.93 5.12 11.22
CA PHE A 254 -4.07 4.22 11.37
C PHE A 254 -3.70 2.78 11.76
N PHE A 255 -2.54 2.26 11.33
CA PHE A 255 -2.13 0.89 11.67
C PHE A 255 -1.22 0.83 12.91
N ALA A 256 -0.20 1.70 12.99
CA ALA A 256 0.79 1.72 14.07
C ALA A 256 0.22 2.25 15.40
N THR A 257 -0.88 2.99 15.33
CA THR A 257 -1.59 3.61 16.47
C THR A 257 -2.75 2.76 16.99
N ASP A 258 -2.88 1.50 16.55
CA ASP A 258 -3.87 0.58 17.09
C ASP A 258 -3.67 0.44 18.61
N PRO A 259 -4.69 0.75 19.44
CA PRO A 259 -4.57 0.74 20.90
C PRO A 259 -4.26 -0.62 21.50
N VAL A 260 -4.50 -1.73 20.78
CA VAL A 260 -4.25 -3.07 21.33
C VAL A 260 -2.81 -3.52 21.10
N THR A 261 -2.22 -3.16 19.96
CA THR A 261 -0.96 -3.71 19.49
C THR A 261 0.19 -2.70 19.56
N SER A 262 -0.03 -1.56 20.22
CA SER A 262 0.99 -0.53 20.43
C SER A 262 1.38 -0.47 21.91
N PRO A 263 2.62 -0.04 22.23
CA PRO A 263 3.07 0.07 23.61
C PRO A 263 2.28 1.10 24.41
N VAL A 264 2.05 0.81 25.68
CA VAL A 264 1.33 1.71 26.60
C VAL A 264 2.26 2.78 27.18
N THR A 265 3.55 2.47 27.33
CA THR A 265 4.52 3.38 27.96
C THR A 265 4.97 4.51 27.00
N PRO A 266 5.11 5.77 27.44
CA PRO A 266 5.53 6.87 26.56
C PRO A 266 6.90 6.66 25.90
N ARG A 267 7.85 6.04 26.62
CA ARG A 267 9.16 5.67 26.08
C ARG A 267 9.08 4.50 25.11
N GLY A 268 8.27 3.48 25.44
CA GLY A 268 8.01 2.35 24.55
C GLY A 268 7.37 2.81 23.23
N GLN A 269 6.44 3.76 23.28
CA GLN A 269 5.82 4.37 22.09
C GLN A 269 6.84 5.04 21.16
N LEU A 270 7.82 5.77 21.73
CA LEU A 270 8.88 6.39 20.95
C LEU A 270 9.79 5.33 20.32
N MET A 271 10.24 4.34 21.10
CA MET A 271 11.08 3.25 20.61
C MET A 271 10.36 2.42 19.53
N PHE A 272 9.05 2.22 19.67
CA PHE A 272 8.22 1.53 18.69
C PHE A 272 8.13 2.29 17.38
N GLY A 273 7.85 3.60 17.42
CA GLY A 273 7.85 4.43 16.22
C GLY A 273 9.22 4.47 15.53
N VAL A 274 10.30 4.62 16.30
CA VAL A 274 11.68 4.58 15.78
C VAL A 274 11.99 3.24 15.11
N GLY A 275 11.62 2.12 15.75
CA GLY A 275 11.83 0.78 15.21
C GLY A 275 11.00 0.53 13.93
N CYS A 276 9.75 1.01 13.89
CA CYS A 276 8.93 0.93 12.68
C CYS A 276 9.58 1.70 11.53
N GLY A 277 10.09 2.91 11.77
CA GLY A 277 10.73 3.73 10.74
C GLY A 277 12.04 3.16 10.24
N LEU A 278 12.90 2.69 11.14
CA LEU A 278 14.16 2.03 10.78
C LEU A 278 13.91 0.78 9.92
N LEU A 279 13.00 -0.10 10.36
CA LEU A 279 12.66 -1.30 9.60
C LEU A 279 12.02 -0.97 8.26
N THR A 280 11.18 0.07 8.20
CA THR A 280 10.54 0.48 6.93
C THR A 280 11.59 0.91 5.92
N VAL A 281 12.56 1.77 6.30
CA VAL A 281 13.62 2.20 5.37
C VAL A 281 14.51 1.04 4.97
N LEU A 282 14.88 0.16 5.91
CA LEU A 282 15.67 -1.04 5.61
C LEU A 282 14.98 -1.91 4.58
N LEU A 283 13.69 -2.18 4.77
CA LEU A 283 12.88 -2.98 3.84
C LEU A 283 12.70 -2.28 2.50
N ARG A 284 12.45 -0.96 2.47
CA ARG A 284 12.31 -0.23 1.21
C ARG A 284 13.58 -0.23 0.36
N TYR A 285 14.76 -0.27 0.98
CA TYR A 285 16.04 -0.24 0.27
C TYR A 285 16.55 -1.64 -0.10
N HIS A 286 16.31 -2.66 0.72
CA HIS A 286 16.96 -3.97 0.57
C HIS A 286 15.98 -5.14 0.39
N SER A 287 14.68 -4.96 0.60
CA SER A 287 13.69 -6.02 0.38
C SER A 287 13.30 -6.11 -1.09
N SER A 288 12.84 -7.27 -1.53
CA SER A 288 12.25 -7.45 -2.86
C SER A 288 10.91 -6.73 -3.03
N TYR A 289 10.27 -6.27 -1.94
CA TYR A 289 9.00 -5.54 -1.98
C TYR A 289 9.20 -4.04 -1.75
N PRO A 290 8.61 -3.17 -2.60
CA PRO A 290 8.83 -1.72 -2.55
C PRO A 290 8.22 -1.02 -1.33
N GLU A 291 7.17 -1.58 -0.72
CA GLU A 291 6.35 -0.93 0.33
C GLU A 291 6.96 -0.99 1.75
N GLY A 292 7.33 -2.18 2.22
CA GLY A 292 7.97 -2.43 3.52
C GLY A 292 7.15 -2.11 4.80
N VAL A 293 6.17 -1.20 4.75
CA VAL A 293 5.47 -0.64 5.93
C VAL A 293 4.75 -1.69 6.77
N GLY A 294 3.91 -2.51 6.15
CA GLY A 294 3.10 -3.49 6.87
C GLY A 294 3.96 -4.55 7.57
N TRP A 295 5.04 -5.01 6.93
CA TRP A 295 6.01 -5.94 7.53
C TRP A 295 6.74 -5.33 8.73
N ALA A 296 7.13 -4.05 8.62
CA ALA A 296 7.78 -3.33 9.71
C ALA A 296 6.86 -3.22 10.94
N ILE A 297 5.60 -2.84 10.75
CA ILE A 297 4.63 -2.68 11.85
C ILE A 297 4.36 -4.03 12.54
N LEU A 298 4.12 -5.10 11.79
CA LEU A 298 3.86 -6.42 12.37
C LEU A 298 5.05 -6.97 13.15
N THR A 299 6.26 -6.80 12.61
CA THR A 299 7.50 -7.17 13.31
C THR A 299 7.62 -6.41 14.63
N MET A 300 7.30 -5.12 14.63
CA MET A 300 7.32 -4.30 15.82
C MET A 300 6.19 -4.61 16.81
N ASN A 301 5.01 -5.04 16.34
CA ASN A 301 3.93 -5.49 17.22
C ASN A 301 4.38 -6.68 18.09
N CYS A 302 5.09 -7.64 17.49
CA CYS A 302 5.68 -8.77 18.23
C CYS A 302 6.70 -8.33 19.29
N CYS A 303 7.35 -7.18 19.09
CA CYS A 303 8.33 -6.62 20.02
C CYS A 303 7.70 -5.74 21.13
N VAL A 304 6.39 -5.45 21.10
CA VAL A 304 5.77 -4.48 22.03
C VAL A 304 5.95 -4.86 23.50
N TRP A 305 5.83 -6.15 23.84
CA TRP A 305 6.07 -6.61 25.21
C TRP A 305 7.48 -6.24 25.72
N LEU A 306 8.50 -6.40 24.87
CA LEU A 306 9.88 -6.05 25.19
C LEU A 306 10.04 -4.53 25.34
N LEU A 307 9.40 -3.77 24.45
CA LEU A 307 9.47 -2.30 24.45
C LEU A 307 8.76 -1.68 25.66
N ASP A 308 7.61 -2.22 26.06
CA ASP A 308 6.92 -1.76 27.27
C ASP A 308 7.72 -2.09 28.53
N ARG A 309 8.36 -3.26 28.57
CA ARG A 309 9.26 -3.61 29.67
C ARG A 309 10.46 -2.66 29.74
N ALA A 310 11.04 -2.29 28.61
CA ALA A 310 12.14 -1.32 28.53
C ALA A 310 11.67 0.12 28.82
N GLY A 311 10.41 0.43 28.49
CA GLY A 311 9.81 1.76 28.62
C GLY A 311 9.27 2.11 30.00
N MET A 312 9.22 1.14 30.94
CA MET A 312 8.71 1.37 32.29
C MET A 312 9.47 2.50 33.01
N PRO A 313 8.76 3.47 33.63
CA PRO A 313 9.40 4.54 34.38
C PRO A 313 10.10 3.97 35.62
N ARG A 314 11.23 4.59 35.99
CA ARG A 314 11.99 4.21 37.19
C ARG A 314 11.18 4.51 38.44
N ARG A 315 11.37 3.71 39.50
CA ARG A 315 10.77 3.97 40.81
C ARG A 315 11.32 5.29 41.35
N PHE A 316 10.45 6.14 41.85
CA PHE A 316 10.81 7.45 42.39
C PHE A 316 11.82 7.29 43.54
N GLY A 317 12.94 8.02 43.51
CA GLY A 317 14.01 7.97 44.53
C GLY A 317 15.22 7.07 44.23
N GLU A 318 15.22 6.30 43.13
CA GLU A 318 16.33 5.39 42.78
C GLU A 318 17.45 6.13 42.00
N LYS A 319 18.69 6.11 42.50
CA LYS A 319 19.86 6.73 41.82
C LYS A 319 20.19 5.98 40.52
N ASN A 320 20.67 6.70 39.50
CA ASN A 320 20.90 6.19 38.12
C ASN A 320 21.70 4.87 38.05
N LEU A 321 22.76 4.73 38.86
CA LEU A 321 23.62 3.53 38.88
C LEU A 321 22.96 2.35 39.61
N ALA A 322 22.24 2.62 40.70
CA ALA A 322 21.58 1.58 41.50
C ALA A 322 20.44 0.90 40.72
N ALA A 323 19.69 1.67 39.91
CA ALA A 323 18.63 1.15 39.05
C ALA A 323 19.16 0.21 37.94
N VAL A 324 20.33 0.52 37.38
CA VAL A 324 20.95 -0.32 36.32
C VAL A 324 21.52 -1.61 36.91
N GLN A 325 22.20 -1.53 38.05
CA GLN A 325 22.72 -2.70 38.76
C GLN A 325 21.60 -3.63 39.25
N SER A 326 20.52 -3.07 39.79
CA SER A 326 19.35 -3.85 40.22
C SER A 326 18.57 -4.45 39.04
N TRP A 327 18.56 -3.79 37.88
CA TRP A 327 17.98 -4.34 36.65
C TRP A 327 18.81 -5.51 36.11
N LEU A 328 20.14 -5.38 36.03
CA LEU A 328 21.04 -6.46 35.62
C LEU A 328 20.96 -7.68 36.57
N GLY A 329 20.91 -7.44 37.88
CA GLY A 329 20.74 -8.48 38.88
C GLY A 329 19.40 -9.23 38.74
N ARG A 330 18.31 -8.50 38.54
CA ARG A 330 16.98 -9.08 38.28
C ARG A 330 16.91 -9.82 36.95
N PHE A 331 17.56 -9.32 35.90
CA PHE A 331 17.60 -9.99 34.60
C PHE A 331 18.31 -11.35 34.70
N ARG A 332 19.43 -11.40 35.42
CA ARG A 332 20.17 -12.63 35.73
C ARG A 332 19.34 -13.62 36.56
N ALA A 333 18.56 -13.13 37.52
CA ALA A 333 17.66 -13.95 38.34
C ALA A 333 16.38 -14.41 37.62
N HIS A 334 15.85 -13.63 36.68
CA HIS A 334 14.68 -14.00 35.88
C HIS A 334 15.01 -15.03 34.79
N MET A 335 16.25 -15.04 34.27
CA MET A 335 16.71 -16.09 33.36
C MET A 335 16.73 -17.47 34.03
N SER A 336 16.92 -17.54 35.35
CA SER A 336 16.87 -18.79 36.11
C SER A 336 15.46 -19.23 36.52
N ASP A 337 14.42 -18.41 36.32
CA ASP A 337 13.09 -18.61 36.91
C ASP A 337 11.95 -18.33 35.91
N ILE A 338 12.13 -18.71 34.63
CA ILE A 338 11.07 -18.65 33.62
C ILE A 338 10.04 -19.75 33.93
N LYS A 339 9.05 -19.44 34.77
CA LYS A 339 7.84 -20.26 34.93
C LYS A 339 6.76 -19.79 33.98
N PHE A 340 6.37 -20.66 33.05
CA PHE A 340 5.19 -20.48 32.21
C PHE A 340 3.93 -20.43 33.08
N VAL A 341 3.28 -19.27 33.15
CA VAL A 341 1.98 -19.12 33.79
C VAL A 341 0.91 -19.63 32.84
N LYS A 342 0.22 -20.72 33.20
CA LYS A 342 -0.97 -21.18 32.48
C LYS A 342 -2.10 -20.15 32.66
N PRO A 343 -2.81 -19.74 31.59
CA PRO A 343 -3.95 -18.85 31.72
C PRO A 343 -5.06 -19.54 32.51
N GLN A 344 -5.51 -18.90 33.60
CA GLN A 344 -6.68 -19.36 34.33
C GLN A 344 -7.93 -18.73 33.72
N PHE A 345 -8.85 -19.58 33.26
CA PHE A 345 -10.16 -19.18 32.77
C PHE A 345 -11.10 -18.96 33.97
N SER A 346 -11.48 -17.71 34.23
CA SER A 346 -12.56 -17.41 35.17
C SER A 346 -13.90 -17.54 34.46
N LEU A 347 -14.54 -18.69 34.70
CA LEU A 347 -15.93 -18.95 34.32
C LEU A 347 -16.87 -18.30 35.35
N PHE A 348 -17.83 -17.54 34.84
CA PHE A 348 -19.04 -17.01 35.50
C PHE A 348 -18.88 -15.97 36.61
N THR A 349 -19.31 -14.73 36.32
CA THR A 349 -20.63 -14.19 36.70
C THR A 349 -20.61 -12.67 36.50
N LYS A 350 -21.60 -12.11 35.81
CA LYS A 350 -22.01 -10.72 36.04
C LYS A 350 -23.52 -10.63 35.96
N ALA A 351 -24.06 -10.01 37.00
CA ALA A 351 -25.46 -9.92 37.33
C ALA A 351 -26.25 -9.13 36.27
N LEU A 352 -27.52 -9.53 36.12
CA LEU A 352 -28.55 -8.80 35.39
C LEU A 352 -28.64 -7.37 35.90
N GLN A 353 -28.55 -6.39 35.00
CA GLN A 353 -28.94 -5.02 35.29
C GLN A 353 -30.46 -4.94 35.36
N GLU A 354 -31.01 -4.92 36.57
CA GLU A 354 -32.39 -4.56 36.84
C GLU A 354 -32.61 -3.05 36.71
N GLY A 355 -33.74 -2.65 36.11
CA GLY A 355 -34.30 -1.31 36.28
C GLY A 355 -34.43 -0.43 35.03
N LYS A 356 -34.64 -0.97 33.82
CA LYS A 356 -35.09 -0.16 32.66
C LYS A 356 -36.46 -0.63 32.17
N MET A 357 -37.37 0.33 31.93
CA MET A 357 -38.71 0.04 31.41
C MET A 357 -38.64 -0.53 29.98
N PRO A 358 -39.61 -1.37 29.56
CA PRO A 358 -39.59 -1.99 28.24
C PRO A 358 -39.65 -0.92 27.14
N GLY A 359 -38.66 -0.90 26.23
CA GLY A 359 -38.63 0.01 25.07
C GLY A 359 -37.68 1.21 25.17
N GLU A 360 -37.29 1.62 26.38
CA GLU A 360 -36.41 2.78 26.59
C GLU A 360 -34.97 2.52 26.08
N ALA A 361 -34.50 1.26 26.20
CA ALA A 361 -33.21 0.82 25.68
C ALA A 361 -33.11 0.87 24.14
N HIS A 362 -34.24 0.70 23.44
CA HIS A 362 -34.30 0.76 21.98
C HIS A 362 -34.26 2.22 21.49
N LEU A 363 -34.98 3.12 22.19
CA LEU A 363 -34.96 4.55 21.91
C LEU A 363 -33.59 5.19 22.20
N ASP A 364 -32.90 4.78 23.27
CA ASP A 364 -31.52 5.20 23.55
C ASP A 364 -30.53 4.72 22.47
N GLN A 365 -30.72 3.50 21.95
CA GLN A 365 -29.92 2.99 20.83
C GLN A 365 -30.17 3.77 19.55
N ILE A 366 -31.43 4.09 19.23
CA ILE A 366 -31.77 4.88 18.04
C ILE A 366 -31.24 6.32 18.16
N ARG A 367 -31.39 6.96 19.33
CA ARG A 367 -30.90 8.33 19.55
C ARG A 367 -29.38 8.42 19.46
N SER A 368 -28.67 7.44 20.03
CA SER A 368 -27.21 7.36 19.93
C SER A 368 -26.74 7.07 18.49
N GLN A 369 -27.44 6.19 17.76
CA GLN A 369 -27.18 5.94 16.34
C GLN A 369 -27.45 7.18 15.48
N ALA A 370 -28.53 7.93 15.76
CA ALA A 370 -28.87 9.16 15.03
C ALA A 370 -27.83 10.26 15.22
N VAL A 371 -27.28 10.43 16.44
CA VAL A 371 -26.19 11.38 16.71
C VAL A 371 -24.89 10.97 16.01
N ILE A 372 -24.62 9.67 15.89
CA ILE A 372 -23.48 9.15 15.14
C ILE A 372 -23.68 9.41 13.65
N LEU A 373 -24.84 9.06 13.10
CA LEU A 373 -25.18 9.24 11.68
C LEU A 373 -25.17 10.70 11.26
N SER A 374 -25.63 11.63 12.10
CA SER A 374 -25.60 13.07 11.79
C SER A 374 -24.18 13.62 11.75
N ARG A 375 -23.31 13.22 12.68
CA ARG A 375 -21.87 13.57 12.66
C ARG A 375 -21.19 13.00 11.42
N LEU A 376 -21.51 11.76 11.05
CA LEU A 376 -20.98 11.10 9.86
C LEU A 376 -21.45 11.83 8.58
N GLY A 377 -22.72 12.23 8.52
CA GLY A 377 -23.27 13.03 7.42
C GLY A 377 -22.61 14.39 7.25
N VAL A 378 -22.34 15.11 8.34
CA VAL A 378 -21.60 16.39 8.30
C VAL A 378 -20.19 16.20 7.77
N VAL A 379 -19.48 15.15 8.21
CA VAL A 379 -18.13 14.85 7.71
C VAL A 379 -18.16 14.48 6.24
N VAL A 380 -19.12 13.66 5.79
CA VAL A 380 -19.28 13.30 4.37
C VAL A 380 -19.51 14.56 3.52
N LEU A 381 -20.34 15.50 3.98
CA LEU A 381 -20.60 16.75 3.26
C LEU A 381 -19.36 17.65 3.21
N ALA A 382 -18.62 17.78 4.32
CA ALA A 382 -17.37 18.55 4.37
C ALA A 382 -16.29 17.94 3.47
N VAL A 383 -16.15 16.61 3.48
CA VAL A 383 -15.26 15.87 2.58
C VAL A 383 -15.68 16.05 1.13
N GLY A 384 -16.99 16.02 0.83
CA GLY A 384 -17.51 16.30 -0.52
C GLY A 384 -17.13 17.68 -1.02
N VAL A 385 -17.25 18.72 -0.18
CA VAL A 385 -16.81 20.09 -0.50
C VAL A 385 -15.29 20.15 -0.70
N MET A 386 -14.51 19.43 0.11
CA MET A 386 -13.05 19.40 -0.02
C MET A 386 -12.59 18.68 -1.28
N ILE A 387 -13.21 17.53 -1.62
CA ILE A 387 -12.98 16.82 -2.89
C ILE A 387 -13.36 17.73 -4.06
N PHE A 388 -14.47 18.46 -3.98
CA PHE A 388 -14.85 19.46 -4.99
C PHE A 388 -13.80 20.58 -5.12
N GLY A 389 -13.21 21.02 -4.01
CA GLY A 389 -12.11 21.98 -4.00
C GLY A 389 -10.85 21.44 -4.68
N VAL A 390 -10.44 20.21 -4.34
CA VAL A 390 -9.33 19.49 -5.01
C VAL A 390 -9.62 19.31 -6.50
N HIS A 391 -10.86 18.98 -6.87
CA HIS A 391 -11.32 18.83 -8.24
C HIS A 391 -11.21 20.15 -9.03
N ARG A 392 -11.51 21.29 -8.42
CA ARG A 392 -11.38 22.60 -9.07
C ARG A 392 -9.93 23.07 -9.22
N TYR A 393 -9.04 22.63 -8.35
CA TYR A 393 -7.62 23.01 -8.35
C TYR A 393 -6.74 22.06 -9.17
N THR A 394 -7.21 20.84 -9.42
CA THR A 394 -6.51 19.85 -10.23
C THR A 394 -6.84 20.07 -11.70
N ASP A 395 -5.84 20.33 -12.55
CA ASP A 395 -5.99 20.24 -14.01
C ASP A 395 -6.18 18.76 -14.40
N LEU A 396 -7.43 18.31 -14.41
CA LEU A 396 -7.79 16.92 -14.72
C LEU A 396 -7.50 16.57 -16.18
N ASP A 397 -7.50 17.56 -17.05
CA ASP A 397 -7.31 17.35 -18.48
C ASP A 397 -5.85 17.04 -18.80
N THR A 398 -4.89 17.60 -18.06
CA THR A 398 -3.45 17.27 -18.24
C THR A 398 -3.14 15.86 -17.74
N VAL A 399 -3.68 15.46 -16.58
CA VAL A 399 -3.49 14.10 -16.04
C VAL A 399 -4.18 13.05 -16.92
N ARG A 400 -5.39 13.33 -17.42
CA ARG A 400 -6.06 12.44 -18.39
C ARG A 400 -5.32 12.37 -19.72
N ALA A 401 -4.72 13.47 -20.17
CA ALA A 401 -3.88 13.48 -21.35
C ALA A 401 -2.64 12.60 -21.12
N GLN A 402 -1.95 12.74 -19.98
CA GLN A 402 -0.80 11.91 -19.62
C GLN A 402 -1.13 10.41 -19.56
N ASN A 403 -2.23 10.03 -18.92
CA ASN A 403 -2.66 8.62 -18.88
C ASN A 403 -3.09 8.12 -20.27
N ARG A 404 -3.72 8.95 -21.10
CA ARG A 404 -4.05 8.60 -22.49
C ARG A 404 -2.78 8.38 -23.32
N GLU A 405 -1.79 9.24 -23.17
CA GLU A 405 -0.48 9.09 -23.83
C GLU A 405 0.19 7.78 -23.41
N GLN A 406 0.14 7.41 -22.13
CA GLN A 406 0.67 6.12 -21.66
C GLN A 406 -0.09 4.92 -22.26
N ARG A 407 -1.42 5.00 -22.35
CA ARG A 407 -2.25 3.95 -22.99
C ARG A 407 -2.02 3.83 -24.48
N GLU A 408 -1.93 4.96 -25.17
CA GLU A 408 -1.63 5.01 -26.61
C GLU A 408 -0.24 4.44 -26.88
N LEU A 409 0.72 4.72 -26.01
CA LEU A 409 2.06 4.14 -26.09
C LEU A 409 2.03 2.62 -25.91
N LEU A 410 1.34 2.11 -24.88
CA LEU A 410 1.23 0.66 -24.69
C LEU A 410 0.54 -0.02 -25.88
N ALA A 411 -0.55 0.56 -26.38
CA ALA A 411 -1.26 0.06 -27.55
C ALA A 411 -0.41 0.09 -28.83
N GLN A 412 0.48 1.09 -28.97
CA GLN A 412 1.41 1.19 -30.08
C GLN A 412 2.54 0.15 -29.99
N VAL A 413 3.04 -0.11 -28.80
CA VAL A 413 4.21 -0.97 -28.57
C VAL A 413 3.82 -2.45 -28.49
N MET A 414 2.69 -2.77 -27.87
CA MET A 414 2.20 -4.13 -27.68
C MET A 414 0.67 -4.17 -27.80
N PRO A 415 0.12 -4.17 -29.02
CA PRO A 415 -1.33 -4.07 -29.24
C PRO A 415 -2.13 -5.28 -28.72
N GLN A 416 -1.45 -6.41 -28.47
CA GLN A 416 -2.08 -7.61 -27.90
C GLN A 416 -2.23 -7.54 -26.38
N ALA A 417 -1.49 -6.66 -25.69
CA ALA A 417 -1.55 -6.51 -24.25
C ALA A 417 -2.69 -5.57 -23.85
N SER A 418 -3.52 -6.03 -22.90
CA SER A 418 -4.55 -5.19 -22.28
C SER A 418 -3.98 -4.29 -21.18
N PHE A 419 -2.96 -4.77 -20.46
CA PHE A 419 -2.30 -4.01 -19.41
C PHE A 419 -0.84 -4.42 -19.26
N SER A 420 -0.02 -3.53 -18.69
CA SER A 420 1.40 -3.77 -18.44
C SER A 420 1.75 -3.70 -16.96
N SER A 421 2.41 -4.70 -16.39
CA SER A 421 2.93 -4.63 -15.02
C SER A 421 4.44 -4.63 -14.98
N GLU A 422 5.02 -4.00 -13.97
CA GLU A 422 6.47 -4.04 -13.79
C GLU A 422 6.97 -5.46 -13.52
N THR A 423 8.13 -5.78 -14.10
CA THR A 423 8.79 -7.07 -13.88
C THR A 423 9.93 -6.92 -12.88
N PRO A 424 10.30 -7.97 -12.14
CA PRO A 424 11.41 -7.92 -11.20
C PRO A 424 12.79 -7.83 -11.89
N TYR A 425 12.83 -7.97 -13.22
CA TYR A 425 14.07 -8.06 -13.98
C TYR A 425 14.75 -6.70 -14.16
N ARG A 426 16.08 -6.68 -14.09
CA ARG A 426 16.92 -5.49 -14.32
C ARG A 426 18.06 -5.85 -15.26
N ALA A 427 18.25 -5.05 -16.30
CA ALA A 427 19.33 -5.25 -17.28
C ALA A 427 20.10 -3.95 -17.53
N ALA A 428 21.42 -4.07 -17.68
CA ALA A 428 22.28 -2.91 -17.94
C ALA A 428 21.94 -2.29 -19.31
N GLY A 429 21.31 -1.11 -19.30
CA GLY A 429 20.92 -0.41 -20.52
C GLY A 429 19.43 -0.40 -20.84
N ALA A 430 18.60 -1.08 -20.04
CA ALA A 430 17.18 -0.77 -19.93
C ALA A 430 16.99 0.35 -18.91
N LEU A 431 16.17 1.33 -19.24
CA LEU A 431 15.65 2.30 -18.27
C LEU A 431 14.50 1.68 -17.46
N SER A 432 13.64 0.90 -18.11
CA SER A 432 12.55 0.16 -17.47
C SER A 432 12.17 -1.11 -18.27
N ILE A 433 11.65 -2.14 -17.58
CA ILE A 433 11.16 -3.39 -18.18
C ILE A 433 9.77 -3.70 -17.63
N LEU A 434 8.76 -3.57 -18.49
CA LEU A 434 7.37 -3.87 -18.19
C LEU A 434 6.95 -5.17 -18.87
N GLY A 435 6.22 -6.04 -18.20
CA GLY A 435 5.58 -7.21 -18.80
C GLY A 435 4.21 -6.83 -19.32
N GLY A 436 3.90 -7.17 -20.57
CA GLY A 436 2.57 -7.01 -21.16
C GLY A 436 1.74 -8.27 -20.96
N TYR A 437 0.50 -8.11 -20.50
CA TYR A 437 -0.40 -9.22 -20.18
C TYR A 437 -1.69 -9.14 -20.98
N SER A 438 -2.25 -10.31 -21.29
CA SER A 438 -3.59 -10.49 -21.85
C SER A 438 -4.68 -10.14 -20.81
N GLY A 439 -5.91 -9.94 -21.26
CA GLY A 439 -7.07 -9.71 -20.38
C GLY A 439 -7.36 -10.89 -19.45
N GLU A 440 -6.83 -12.07 -19.78
CA GLU A 440 -6.86 -13.29 -18.96
C GLU A 440 -5.63 -13.45 -18.06
N ASN A 441 -4.76 -12.43 -17.98
CA ASN A 441 -3.60 -12.36 -17.09
C ASN A 441 -2.44 -13.31 -17.48
N GLU A 442 -2.38 -13.72 -18.75
CA GLU A 442 -1.24 -14.44 -19.33
C GLU A 442 -0.17 -13.46 -19.82
N LEU A 443 1.11 -13.78 -19.59
CA LEU A 443 2.23 -12.97 -20.08
C LEU A 443 2.35 -13.11 -21.60
N LEU A 444 2.32 -12.00 -22.32
CA LEU A 444 2.44 -11.96 -23.79
C LEU A 444 3.84 -11.55 -24.25
N GLY A 445 4.55 -10.77 -23.45
CA GLY A 445 5.87 -10.26 -23.79
C GLY A 445 6.37 -9.17 -22.84
N TYR A 446 7.46 -8.51 -23.23
CA TYR A 446 8.10 -7.44 -22.47
C TYR A 446 8.19 -6.15 -23.28
N CYS A 447 7.80 -5.03 -22.68
CA CYS A 447 8.04 -3.68 -23.15
C CYS A 447 9.30 -3.14 -22.45
N VAL A 448 10.37 -2.94 -23.21
CA VAL A 448 11.65 -2.46 -22.71
C VAL A 448 11.87 -1.02 -23.14
N GLU A 449 12.09 -0.13 -22.18
CA GLU A 449 12.49 1.24 -22.44
C GLU A 449 14.01 1.34 -22.54
N VAL A 450 14.49 1.86 -23.66
CA VAL A 450 15.91 1.93 -24.00
C VAL A 450 16.26 3.31 -24.53
N GLN A 451 17.52 3.69 -24.33
CA GLN A 451 18.08 4.93 -24.84
C GLN A 451 19.22 4.65 -25.82
N SER A 452 19.22 5.39 -26.93
CA SER A 452 20.23 5.34 -27.99
C SER A 452 20.68 6.75 -28.37
N GLN A 453 21.85 6.88 -28.98
CA GLN A 453 22.37 8.19 -29.39
C GLN A 453 21.96 8.51 -30.83
N GLY A 454 21.10 9.52 -30.99
CA GLY A 454 20.69 10.09 -32.28
C GLY A 454 21.62 11.19 -32.78
N PHE A 455 21.22 11.82 -33.89
CA PHE A 455 21.95 12.94 -34.49
C PHE A 455 21.81 14.23 -33.67
N GLY A 456 20.61 14.50 -33.14
CA GLY A 456 20.30 15.69 -32.34
C GLY A 456 20.51 15.51 -30.83
N GLY A 457 20.79 14.30 -30.36
CA GLY A 457 20.92 13.97 -28.95
C GLY A 457 20.43 12.55 -28.64
N PRO A 458 20.27 12.18 -27.36
CA PRO A 458 19.72 10.89 -27.00
C PRO A 458 18.26 10.76 -27.47
N ILE A 459 17.90 9.56 -27.93
CA ILE A 459 16.54 9.16 -28.30
C ILE A 459 16.13 8.08 -27.32
N THR A 460 15.05 8.35 -26.57
CA THR A 460 14.42 7.40 -25.65
C THR A 460 13.24 6.75 -26.35
N MET A 461 13.18 5.43 -26.33
CA MET A 461 12.14 4.66 -27.00
C MET A 461 11.74 3.44 -26.19
N VAL A 462 10.48 3.03 -26.34
CA VAL A 462 9.92 1.82 -25.77
C VAL A 462 9.71 0.81 -26.90
N VAL A 463 10.23 -0.39 -26.70
CA VAL A 463 10.20 -1.49 -27.68
C VAL A 463 9.50 -2.69 -27.05
N GLY A 464 8.48 -3.18 -27.73
CA GLY A 464 7.72 -4.35 -27.32
C GLY A 464 8.30 -5.57 -27.98
N VAL A 465 8.54 -6.62 -27.21
CA VAL A 465 9.09 -7.89 -27.66
C VAL A 465 8.19 -9.00 -27.12
N ASP A 466 7.73 -9.89 -27.99
CA ASP A 466 6.95 -11.06 -27.59
C ASP A 466 7.84 -12.14 -26.92
N LEU A 467 7.21 -13.19 -26.41
CA LEU A 467 7.94 -14.34 -25.84
C LEU A 467 8.77 -15.12 -26.87
N ASP A 468 8.47 -14.99 -28.17
CA ASP A 468 9.25 -15.59 -29.26
C ASP A 468 10.50 -14.76 -29.62
N GLY A 469 10.72 -13.61 -28.97
CA GLY A 469 11.84 -12.71 -29.27
C GLY A 469 11.64 -11.85 -30.53
N LYS A 470 10.40 -11.67 -30.99
CA LYS A 470 10.03 -10.79 -32.11
C LYS A 470 9.52 -9.44 -31.61
N VAL A 471 9.80 -8.39 -32.35
CA VAL A 471 9.32 -7.04 -32.03
C VAL A 471 7.82 -6.92 -32.32
N THR A 472 7.03 -6.57 -31.31
CA THR A 472 5.59 -6.30 -31.45
C THR A 472 5.29 -4.86 -31.88
N GLY A 473 6.16 -3.92 -31.50
CA GLY A 473 5.97 -2.49 -31.76
C GLY A 473 7.10 -1.63 -31.19
N VAL A 474 7.21 -0.40 -31.71
CA VAL A 474 8.22 0.59 -31.28
C VAL A 474 7.55 1.96 -31.16
N ALA A 475 7.77 2.64 -30.05
CA ALA A 475 7.33 4.01 -29.82
C ALA A 475 8.50 4.85 -29.28
N VAL A 476 8.63 6.09 -29.76
CA VAL A 476 9.67 7.02 -29.30
C VAL A 476 9.03 8.00 -28.32
N THR A 477 9.56 8.08 -27.10
CA THR A 477 9.03 8.89 -26.01
C THR A 477 9.67 10.28 -25.93
N ASP A 478 10.99 10.36 -26.17
CA ASP A 478 11.74 11.61 -26.12
C ASP A 478 12.85 11.62 -27.17
N HIS A 479 13.04 12.77 -27.83
CA HIS A 479 14.09 12.96 -28.83
C HIS A 479 14.44 14.43 -29.04
N ARG A 480 15.66 14.69 -29.53
CA ARG A 480 16.13 16.05 -29.91
C ARG A 480 16.44 16.19 -31.40
N GLU A 481 15.94 15.26 -32.20
CA GLU A 481 16.12 15.25 -33.66
C GLU A 481 15.52 16.50 -34.33
N ASN A 482 16.11 16.89 -35.46
CA ASN A 482 15.64 18.05 -36.22
C ASN A 482 14.30 17.77 -36.92
N ARG A 483 13.46 18.81 -37.03
CA ARG A 483 12.09 18.69 -37.55
C ARG A 483 12.02 18.38 -39.04
N ASP A 484 13.04 18.74 -39.83
CA ASP A 484 13.01 18.61 -41.29
C ASP A 484 13.51 17.26 -41.83
N THR A 485 14.40 16.58 -41.10
CA THR A 485 15.06 15.36 -41.56
C THR A 485 14.86 14.20 -40.58
N GLY A 486 15.38 14.29 -39.37
CA GLY A 486 15.32 13.24 -38.34
C GLY A 486 13.90 12.83 -37.93
N ALA A 487 12.95 13.78 -37.92
CA ALA A 487 11.55 13.48 -37.65
C ALA A 487 10.92 12.47 -38.63
N LYS A 488 11.45 12.35 -39.86
CA LYS A 488 10.95 11.37 -40.85
C LYS A 488 11.16 9.92 -40.37
N ALA A 489 12.25 9.65 -39.64
CA ALA A 489 12.55 8.34 -39.07
C ALA A 489 11.70 8.00 -37.84
N LEU A 490 11.04 9.00 -37.24
CA LEU A 490 10.21 8.86 -36.04
C LEU A 490 8.72 8.65 -36.37
N THR A 491 8.36 8.69 -37.66
CA THR A 491 6.98 8.50 -38.09
C THR A 491 6.49 7.08 -37.79
N PRO A 492 5.20 6.87 -37.48
CA PRO A 492 4.65 5.52 -37.25
C PRO A 492 4.90 4.55 -38.42
N ALA A 493 4.93 5.07 -39.66
CA ALA A 493 5.24 4.29 -40.86
C ALA A 493 6.71 3.85 -40.97
N ALA A 494 7.65 4.56 -40.34
CA ALA A 494 9.04 4.16 -40.26
C ALA A 494 9.25 3.15 -39.11
N LEU A 495 8.60 3.37 -37.97
CA LEU A 495 8.68 2.51 -36.78
C LEU A 495 8.01 1.15 -37.00
N SER A 496 6.93 1.08 -37.79
CA SER A 496 6.26 -0.18 -38.11
C SER A 496 7.12 -1.18 -38.89
N ARG A 497 8.22 -0.73 -39.52
CA ARG A 497 9.17 -1.60 -40.24
C ARG A 497 9.93 -2.57 -39.34
N TYR A 498 9.99 -2.26 -38.05
CA TYR A 498 10.63 -3.11 -37.05
C TYR A 498 9.70 -4.22 -36.55
N VAL A 499 8.38 -4.10 -36.76
CA VAL A 499 7.40 -5.09 -36.29
C VAL A 499 7.62 -6.44 -36.98
N GLY A 500 7.63 -7.52 -36.20
CA GLY A 500 7.86 -8.88 -36.64
C GLY A 500 9.33 -9.25 -36.88
N LYS A 501 10.28 -8.32 -36.69
CA LYS A 501 11.71 -8.61 -36.76
C LYS A 501 12.18 -9.29 -35.47
N ALA A 502 13.14 -10.21 -35.59
CA ALA A 502 13.74 -10.93 -34.47
C ALA A 502 15.27 -10.95 -34.62
N GLY A 503 15.99 -11.15 -33.53
CA GLY A 503 17.46 -11.19 -33.52
C GLY A 503 18.11 -9.85 -33.90
N THR A 504 19.40 -9.86 -34.24
CA THR A 504 20.12 -8.61 -34.55
C THR A 504 19.73 -8.06 -35.92
N ILE A 505 19.10 -6.88 -35.92
CA ILE A 505 18.71 -6.13 -37.12
C ILE A 505 19.94 -5.39 -37.67
N ARG A 506 20.21 -5.54 -38.97
CA ARG A 506 21.38 -4.94 -39.64
C ARG A 506 20.96 -3.88 -40.66
N ALA A 507 21.92 -3.10 -41.14
CA ALA A 507 21.70 -2.13 -42.22
C ALA A 507 21.57 -2.80 -43.60
N SER A 508 22.02 -4.05 -43.74
CA SER A 508 21.93 -4.84 -44.97
C SER A 508 21.82 -6.34 -44.66
N GLY A 509 21.21 -7.11 -45.55
CA GLY A 509 21.03 -8.56 -45.42
C GLY A 509 19.56 -8.99 -45.38
N SER A 510 19.30 -10.27 -45.08
CA SER A 510 17.94 -10.83 -45.01
C SER A 510 17.10 -10.24 -43.86
N ASN A 511 17.76 -9.83 -42.76
CA ASN A 511 17.14 -9.23 -41.58
C ASN A 511 17.50 -7.73 -41.43
N SER A 512 17.45 -6.98 -42.54
CA SER A 512 17.66 -5.54 -42.51
C SER A 512 16.37 -4.73 -42.47
N VAL A 513 16.50 -3.49 -41.99
CA VAL A 513 15.48 -2.46 -42.06
C VAL A 513 16.07 -1.26 -42.80
N ASP A 514 15.40 -0.84 -43.87
CA ASP A 514 15.88 0.26 -44.71
C ASP A 514 15.83 1.58 -43.95
N ALA A 515 16.97 2.28 -43.94
CA ALA A 515 17.07 3.62 -43.40
C ALA A 515 16.16 4.59 -44.16
N VAL A 516 15.55 5.53 -43.44
CA VAL A 516 14.70 6.54 -44.06
C VAL A 516 15.58 7.55 -44.80
N SER A 517 15.28 7.80 -46.07
CA SER A 517 16.04 8.73 -46.91
C SER A 517 16.07 10.14 -46.30
N GLY A 518 17.27 10.68 -46.13
CA GLY A 518 17.52 11.96 -45.46
C GLY A 518 17.52 11.91 -43.93
N ALA A 519 17.33 10.74 -43.31
CA ALA A 519 17.31 10.54 -41.85
C ALA A 519 18.14 9.29 -41.44
N THR A 520 19.26 9.06 -42.12
CA THR A 520 20.06 7.83 -41.99
C THR A 520 20.66 7.67 -40.58
N ALA A 521 21.22 8.74 -40.01
CA ALA A 521 21.81 8.72 -38.67
C ALA A 521 20.75 8.41 -37.59
N THR A 522 19.58 9.06 -37.66
CA THR A 522 18.44 8.80 -36.78
C THR A 522 17.91 7.38 -36.94
N SER A 523 17.82 6.88 -38.17
CA SER A 523 17.36 5.51 -38.44
C SER A 523 18.29 4.48 -37.81
N HIS A 524 19.61 4.66 -37.93
CA HIS A 524 20.60 3.78 -37.28
C HIS A 524 20.53 3.84 -35.76
N ALA A 525 20.28 5.01 -35.17
CA ALA A 525 20.09 5.14 -33.74
C ALA A 525 18.87 4.33 -33.25
N ILE A 526 17.75 4.41 -33.97
CA ILE A 526 16.55 3.61 -33.68
C ILE A 526 16.85 2.11 -33.81
N THR A 527 17.53 1.69 -34.88
CA THR A 527 17.94 0.28 -35.05
C THR A 527 18.82 -0.19 -33.88
N ALA A 528 19.75 0.64 -33.42
CA ALA A 528 20.60 0.33 -32.27
C ALA A 528 19.80 0.21 -30.96
N GLY A 529 18.81 1.07 -30.75
CA GLY A 529 17.88 0.99 -29.62
C GLY A 529 17.06 -0.31 -29.65
N VAL A 530 16.45 -0.64 -30.79
CA VAL A 530 15.68 -1.88 -30.97
C VAL A 530 16.54 -3.13 -30.75
N ASN A 531 17.75 -3.16 -31.31
CA ASN A 531 18.69 -4.27 -31.07
C ASN A 531 19.07 -4.40 -29.60
N ARG A 532 19.22 -3.28 -28.88
CA ARG A 532 19.49 -3.30 -27.45
C ARG A 532 18.32 -3.89 -26.67
N ALA A 533 17.09 -3.51 -26.99
CA ALA A 533 15.89 -4.07 -26.37
C ALA A 533 15.78 -5.58 -26.62
N LEU A 534 15.97 -6.03 -27.87
CA LEU A 534 15.97 -7.45 -28.23
C LEU A 534 17.06 -8.23 -27.48
N ALA A 535 18.27 -7.68 -27.39
CA ALA A 535 19.37 -8.31 -26.64
C ALA A 535 19.09 -8.36 -25.13
N ILE A 536 18.40 -7.36 -24.58
CA ILE A 536 18.00 -7.36 -23.17
C ILE A 536 17.00 -8.48 -22.93
N VAL A 537 15.91 -8.56 -23.72
CA VAL A 537 14.89 -9.60 -23.57
C VAL A 537 15.44 -11.00 -23.78
N ALA A 538 16.34 -11.18 -24.76
CA ALA A 538 16.98 -12.48 -25.00
C ALA A 538 17.88 -12.94 -23.83
N ASN A 539 18.40 -12.02 -23.01
CA ASN A 539 19.20 -12.32 -21.83
C ASN A 539 18.39 -12.28 -20.53
N LEU A 540 17.08 -12.00 -20.60
CA LEU A 540 16.18 -12.23 -19.46
C LEU A 540 15.97 -13.73 -19.41
N ASP A 541 16.62 -14.43 -18.46
CA ASP A 541 16.50 -15.88 -18.27
C ASP A 541 15.03 -16.33 -18.31
N THR A 542 14.59 -16.76 -19.50
CA THR A 542 13.39 -17.55 -19.71
C THR A 542 13.80 -18.99 -19.52
N GLU A 543 13.96 -19.41 -18.26
CA GLU A 543 14.02 -20.84 -17.94
C GLU A 543 12.77 -21.52 -18.52
N GLY A 544 12.91 -22.20 -19.67
CA GLY A 544 11.88 -23.11 -20.18
C GLY A 544 11.65 -23.25 -21.69
N ALA A 545 12.41 -22.62 -22.59
CA ALA A 545 12.30 -22.94 -24.02
C ALA A 545 13.63 -22.79 -24.75
N ASP A 546 14.29 -23.93 -25.01
CA ASP A 546 15.43 -24.02 -25.92
C ASP A 546 15.02 -23.55 -27.33
N ILE A 547 15.40 -22.33 -27.69
CA ILE A 547 15.31 -21.86 -29.08
C ILE A 547 16.58 -22.34 -29.79
N TYR A 548 16.46 -23.44 -30.51
CA TYR A 548 17.49 -23.88 -31.46
C TYR A 548 17.55 -22.90 -32.64
N TYR A 549 18.69 -22.24 -32.80
CA TYR A 549 19.03 -21.58 -34.05
C TYR A 549 19.60 -22.64 -35.02
N GLU A 550 18.94 -22.84 -36.17
CA GLU A 550 19.57 -23.52 -37.30
C GLU A 550 20.63 -22.58 -37.89
N ASP A 551 21.89 -22.85 -37.57
CA ASP A 551 23.01 -22.33 -38.35
C ASP A 551 22.97 -22.98 -39.74
N SER A 552 22.51 -22.23 -40.74
CA SER A 552 22.78 -22.60 -42.14
C SER A 552 24.24 -22.30 -42.46
N GLU A 553 25.07 -23.33 -42.34
CA GLU A 553 26.47 -23.32 -42.78
C GLU A 553 26.62 -23.00 -44.28
N ALA A 554 27.72 -22.32 -44.57
CA ALA A 554 28.62 -22.48 -45.71
C ALA A 554 28.04 -22.53 -47.14
N GLY A 555 28.29 -21.44 -47.86
CA GLY A 555 28.35 -21.34 -49.32
C GLY A 555 29.06 -20.06 -49.72
#